data_AF-A0A930Z827-F1
#
_entry.id   AF-A0A930Z827-F1
#
_cell.length_a   1.000
_cell.length_b   1.000
_cell.length_c   1.000
_cell.angle_alpha   90.00
_cell.angle_beta   90.00
_cell.angle_gamma   90.00
#
_symmetry.space_group_name_H-M   'P 1'
#
loop_
_entity.id
_entity.type
_entity.pdbx_description
1 polymer ?
#
loop_
_entity_poly.entity_id
_entity_poly.type
_entity_poly.pdbx_seq_one_letter_code
_entity_poly.pdbx_strand_id
1 'polypeptide(L)' 'MIHADTEFVGRRCRLLKPVRDQQGRTRFEEHPRIVREVNNLGRLMYLVEFEDRVTTFLFPNEIAIE' A
#
# COMPACT_ATOMS: atom_id res chain seq x y z
N MET A 1 12.98 9.55 16.61
CA MET A 1 12.86 8.09 16.75
C MET A 1 11.58 7.70 16.02
N ILE A 2 11.67 7.11 14.82
CA ILE A 2 10.48 6.64 14.10
C ILE A 2 10.21 5.23 14.63
N HIS A 3 9.16 5.06 15.42
CA HIS A 3 8.60 3.74 15.68
C HIS A 3 8.04 3.25 14.34
N ALA A 4 8.82 2.41 13.65
CA ALA A 4 8.28 1.67 12.51
C ALA A 4 7.53 0.49 13.09
N ASP A 5 6.27 0.71 13.46
CA ASP A 5 5.35 -0.41 13.61
C ASP A 5 5.30 -1.10 12.23
N THR A 6 5.75 -2.35 12.22
CA THR A 6 5.89 -3.18 11.00
C THR A 6 4.77 -4.20 10.93
N GLU A 7 3.67 -3.96 11.66
CA GLU A 7 2.58 -4.92 11.89
C GLU A 7 2.03 -5.51 10.59
N PHE A 8 1.97 -4.69 9.54
CA PHE A 8 1.36 -5.07 8.28
C PHE A 8 2.37 -5.43 7.18
N VAL A 9 3.67 -5.26 7.43
CA VAL A 9 4.70 -5.57 6.43
C VAL A 9 4.66 -7.05 6.11
N GLY A 10 4.55 -7.36 4.83
CA GLY A 10 4.48 -8.71 4.30
C GLY A 10 3.06 -9.25 4.12
N ARG A 11 2.03 -8.60 4.66
CA ARG A 11 0.62 -8.99 4.46
C ARG A 11 0.12 -8.58 3.08
N ARG A 12 -0.91 -9.28 2.60
CA ARG A 12 -1.68 -8.84 1.43
C ARG A 12 -2.74 -7.84 1.86
N CYS A 13 -3.12 -6.99 0.92
CA CYS A 13 -4.29 -6.14 1.09
C CYS A 13 -5.05 -6.10 -0.22
N ARG A 14 -6.37 -5.88 -0.14
CA ARG A 14 -7.23 -5.70 -1.30
C ARG A 14 -7.46 -4.21 -1.54
N LEU A 15 -7.45 -3.79 -2.80
CA LEU A 15 -7.86 -2.43 -3.17
C LEU A 15 -9.36 -2.21 -2.92
N LEU A 16 -9.70 -1.11 -2.25
CA LEU A 16 -11.10 -0.71 -1.98
C LEU A 16 -11.71 0.15 -3.09
N LYS A 17 -10.88 0.72 -3.94
CA LYS A 17 -11.27 1.58 -5.07
C LYS A 17 -10.18 1.51 -6.16
N PRO A 18 -10.46 1.98 -7.38
CA PRO A 18 -9.43 2.15 -8.38
C PRO A 18 -8.34 3.12 -7.89
N VAL A 19 -7.07 2.75 -8.05
CA VAL A 19 -5.91 3.57 -7.70
C VAL A 19 -5.01 3.73 -8.91
N ARG A 20 -4.29 4.85 -9.01
CA ARG A 20 -3.31 5.06 -10.08
C ARG A 20 -1.94 4.69 -9.56
N ASP A 21 -1.25 3.78 -10.26
CA ASP A 21 0.10 3.38 -9.88
C ASP A 21 1.15 4.45 -10.29
N GLN A 22 2.40 4.27 -9.86
CA GLN A 22 3.50 5.16 -10.21
C GLN A 22 3.79 5.27 -11.72
N GLN A 23 3.29 4.32 -12.53
CA GLN A 23 3.40 4.33 -13.99
C GLN A 23 2.19 4.97 -14.67
N GLY A 24 1.22 5.48 -13.90
CA GLY A 24 0.00 6.10 -14.41
C GLY A 24 -1.11 5.11 -14.79
N ARG A 25 -0.92 3.81 -14.56
CA ARG A 25 -1.93 2.78 -14.86
C ARG A 25 -2.98 2.73 -13.75
N THR A 26 -4.23 2.47 -14.13
CA THR A 26 -5.31 2.24 -13.16
C THR A 26 -5.24 0.79 -12.69
N ARG A 27 -5.29 0.60 -11.38
CA ARG A 27 -5.24 -0.67 -10.64
C ARG A 27 -6.57 -0.84 -9.90
N PHE A 28 -7.19 -2.01 -10.00
CA PHE A 28 -8.45 -2.36 -9.36
C PHE A 28 -8.52 -3.88 -9.14
N GLU A 29 -9.19 -4.30 -8.05
CA GLU A 29 -9.37 -5.72 -7.65
C GLU A 29 -8.09 -6.52 -7.36
N GLU A 30 -6.89 -5.94 -7.52
CA GLU A 30 -5.65 -6.61 -7.16
C GLU A 30 -5.44 -6.72 -5.64
N HIS A 31 -4.61 -7.69 -5.26
CA HIS A 31 -4.25 -8.00 -3.87
C HIS A 31 -2.75 -7.79 -3.60
N PRO A 32 -2.23 -6.55 -3.71
CA PRO A 32 -0.79 -6.31 -3.57
C PRO A 32 -0.28 -6.59 -2.16
N ARG A 33 1.04 -6.73 -2.02
CA ARG A 33 1.71 -6.99 -0.74
C ARG A 33 2.19 -5.69 -0.13
N ILE A 34 1.91 -5.45 1.15
CA ILE A 34 2.48 -4.32 1.90
C ILE A 34 3.98 -4.59 2.10
N VAL A 35 4.82 -3.71 1.58
CA VAL A 35 6.29 -3.83 1.71
C VAL A 35 6.85 -2.88 2.75
N ARG A 36 6.16 -1.78 3.03
CA ARG A 36 6.61 -0.80 4.03
C ARG A 36 5.44 0.03 4.55
N GLU A 37 5.51 0.35 5.83
CA GLU A 37 4.70 1.37 6.46
C GLU A 37 5.46 2.70 6.52
N VAL A 38 4.79 3.81 6.20
CA VAL A 38 5.36 5.15 6.22
C VAL A 38 4.41 6.11 6.92
N ASN A 39 4.90 6.75 7.98
CA ASN A 39 4.25 7.91 8.58
C ASN A 39 4.96 9.18 8.11
N ASN A 40 4.29 9.96 7.26
CA ASN A 40 4.81 11.22 6.75
C ASN A 40 3.97 12.39 7.28
N LEU A 41 4.54 13.20 8.17
CA LEU A 41 3.87 14.36 8.78
C LEU A 41 2.52 14.01 9.43
N GLY A 42 2.45 12.88 10.13
CA GLY A 42 1.23 12.40 10.79
C GLY A 42 0.25 11.69 9.86
N ARG A 43 0.62 11.50 8.58
CA ARG A 43 -0.18 10.74 7.61
C ARG A 43 0.43 9.37 7.39
N LEU A 44 -0.30 8.35 7.82
CA LEU A 44 0.03 6.96 7.55
C LEU A 44 -0.23 6.62 6.07
N MET A 45 0.71 5.90 5.46
CA MET A 45 0.65 5.34 4.13
C MET A 45 1.34 3.98 4.10
N TYR A 46 0.92 3.13 3.17
CA TYR A 46 1.54 1.84 2.89
C TYR A 46 2.17 1.88 1.52
N LEU A 47 3.45 1.52 1.43
CA LEU A 47 4.03 1.12 0.15
C LEU A 47 3.59 -0.31 -0.13
N VAL A 48 2.94 -0.53 -1.26
CA VAL A 48 2.51 -1.86 -1.69
C VAL A 48 3.25 -2.26 -2.97
N GLU A 49 3.50 -3.56 -3.15
CA GLU A 49 4.08 -4.17 -4.36
C GLU A 49 3.01 -5.04 -5.05
N PHE A 50 2.76 -4.77 -6.32
CA PHE A 50 1.89 -5.56 -7.19
C PHE A 50 2.65 -6.76 -7.78
N GLU A 51 1.94 -7.73 -8.37
CA GLU A 51 2.57 -8.94 -8.94
C GLU A 51 3.61 -8.65 -10.03
N ASP A 52 3.42 -7.55 -10.79
CA ASP A 52 4.36 -7.07 -11.81
C ASP A 52 5.50 -6.22 -11.24
N ARG A 53 5.74 -6.28 -9.91
CA ARG A 53 6.80 -5.57 -9.18
C ARG A 53 6.68 -4.07 -9.14
N VAL A 54 5.58 -3.50 -9.66
CA VAL A 54 5.34 -2.07 -9.50
C VAL A 54 4.94 -1.77 -8.07
N THR A 55 5.45 -0.66 -7.55
CA THR A 55 5.14 -0.19 -6.21
C THR A 55 4.35 1.09 -6.23
N THR A 56 3.45 1.28 -5.26
CA THR A 56 2.72 2.54 -5.07
C THR A 56 2.43 2.78 -3.60
N PHE A 57 2.38 4.05 -3.20
CA PHE A 57 1.90 4.45 -1.88
C PHE A 57 0.38 4.54 -1.88
N LEU A 58 -0.26 3.87 -0.93
CA LEU A 58 -1.69 3.90 -0.69
C LEU A 58 -2.00 4.37 0.71
N PHE A 59 -3.08 5.12 0.87
CA PHE A 59 -3.60 5.50 2.18
C PHE A 59 -4.37 4.33 2.82
N PRO A 60 -4.48 4.28 4.16
CA PRO A 60 -5.24 3.24 4.87
C PRO A 60 -6.69 3.08 4.42
N ASN A 61 -7.34 4.14 3.91
CA ASN A 61 -8.71 4.09 3.41
C ASN A 61 -8.84 3.59 1.96
N GLU A 62 -7.72 3.26 1.29
CA GLU A 62 -7.71 2.75 -0.09
C GLU A 62 -7.54 1.23 -0.13
N ILE A 63 -7.24 0.61 1.01
CA ILE A 63 -6.97 -0.82 1.13
C ILE A 63 -7.71 -1.45 2.30
N ALA A 64 -7.97 -2.74 2.21
CA ALA A 64 -8.32 -3.59 3.35
C ALA A 64 -7.24 -4.65 3.54
N ILE A 65 -6.68 -4.76 4.73
CA ILE A 65 -5.61 -5.72 5.05
C ILE A 65 -6.24 -7.11 5.25
N GLU A 66 -5.61 -8.14 4.67
CA GLU A 66 -6.01 -9.55 4.75
C GLU A 66 -5.19 -10.31 5.81
#